data_AF-A0A1D1UY77-F1
#
_entry.id   AF-A0A1D1UY77-F1
#
_cell.length_a   1.000
_cell.length_b   1.000
_cell.length_c   1.000
_cell.angle_alpha   90.00
_cell.angle_beta   90.00
_cell.angle_gamma   90.00
#
_symmetry.space_group_name_H-M   'P 1'
#
loop_
_entity.id
_entity.type
_entity.pdbx_description
1 polymer ?
#
loop_
_entity_poly.entity_id
_entity_poly.type
_entity_poly.pdbx_seq_one_letter_code
_entity_poly.pdbx_strand_id
1 'polypeptide(L)'
;MWTNVCLGFNRLIAIFFPHNYSFVGGKKFNGTLVVSSWAISPGLVLPIPFLEGGRVYYASRGLCLNYQTTNRKSNLLFMLFSVVPYALISTASVAVIFKSVRIYKNRQQQVRGNGGRDGKEFKLFSRRLHVARRLFFSFVWSSMCQLPVFLVASFFPDWLFESPVKSSWLNFTIALKYVGNPVSMPNRCHVAIIEPGKYNSRNASI
;
A
#
# COMPACT_ATOMS: atom_id res chain seq x y z
N MET A 1 2.74 7.03 4.67
CA MET A 1 1.38 6.69 4.20
C MET A 1 1.16 7.08 2.75
N TRP A 2 1.43 8.33 2.39
CA TRP A 2 1.25 8.86 1.03
C TRP A 2 1.92 8.03 -0.07
N THR A 3 3.09 7.43 0.20
CA THR A 3 3.73 6.51 -0.75
C THR A 3 2.85 5.33 -1.15
N ASN A 4 2.06 4.77 -0.22
CA ASN A 4 1.12 3.68 -0.53
C ASN A 4 -0.05 4.19 -1.39
N VAL A 5 -0.50 5.43 -1.17
CA VAL A 5 -1.52 6.09 -2.00
C VAL A 5 -0.99 6.27 -3.43
N CYS A 6 0.18 6.89 -3.58
CA CYS A 6 0.80 7.12 -4.87
C CYS A 6 1.07 5.81 -5.63
N LEU A 7 1.50 4.77 -4.91
CA LEU A 7 1.76 3.47 -5.51
C LEU A 7 0.46 2.72 -5.88
N GLY A 8 -0.59 2.85 -5.07
CA GLY A 8 -1.93 2.38 -5.40
C GLY A 8 -2.50 3.09 -6.64
N PHE A 9 -2.32 4.41 -6.71
CA PHE A 9 -2.74 5.24 -7.84
C PHE A 9 -2.00 4.89 -9.13
N ASN A 10 -0.68 4.70 -9.07
CA ASN A 10 0.11 4.24 -10.21
C ASN A 10 -0.42 2.89 -10.77
N ARG A 11 -0.80 1.98 -9.87
CA ARG A 11 -1.39 0.68 -10.24
C ARG A 11 -2.79 0.81 -10.80
N LEU A 12 -3.61 1.72 -10.26
CA LEU A 12 -4.90 2.04 -10.85
C LEU A 12 -4.71 2.48 -12.29
N ILE A 13 -3.82 3.42 -12.57
CA ILE A 13 -3.56 3.87 -13.95
C ILE A 13 -3.09 2.70 -14.83
N ALA A 14 -2.19 1.84 -14.33
CA ALA A 14 -1.71 0.66 -15.05
C ALA A 14 -2.82 -0.33 -15.45
N ILE A 15 -3.88 -0.41 -14.64
CA ILE A 15 -5.01 -1.33 -14.82
C ILE A 15 -6.15 -0.66 -15.60
N PHE A 16 -6.37 0.65 -15.39
CA PHE A 16 -7.41 1.42 -16.07
C PHE A 16 -7.02 1.78 -17.51
N PHE A 17 -5.76 2.11 -17.75
CA PHE A 17 -5.26 2.62 -19.02
C PHE A 17 -4.02 1.85 -19.50
N PRO A 18 -4.15 0.56 -19.89
CA PRO A 18 -3.00 -0.26 -20.27
C PRO A 18 -2.23 0.29 -21.48
N HIS A 19 -2.92 0.87 -22.47
CA HIS A 19 -2.28 1.43 -23.67
C HIS A 19 -1.46 2.69 -23.38
N ASN A 20 -1.96 3.57 -22.51
CA ASN A 20 -1.26 4.83 -22.18
C ASN A 20 -0.24 4.66 -21.04
N TYR A 21 -0.17 3.48 -20.42
CA TYR A 21 0.74 3.24 -19.32
C TYR A 21 2.22 3.25 -19.74
N SER A 22 2.55 3.07 -21.02
CA SER A 22 3.94 3.23 -21.48
C SER A 22 4.47 4.65 -21.24
N PHE A 23 3.60 5.65 -21.35
CA PHE A 23 3.92 7.05 -21.09
C PHE A 23 3.92 7.36 -19.59
N VAL A 24 2.89 6.91 -18.86
CA VAL A 24 2.72 7.23 -17.43
C VAL A 24 3.63 6.37 -16.53
N GLY A 25 3.95 5.15 -16.92
CA GLY A 25 4.78 4.22 -16.15
C GLY A 25 6.29 4.53 -16.17
N GLY A 26 6.69 5.67 -16.75
CA GLY A 26 8.09 6.07 -16.86
C GLY A 26 8.79 6.24 -15.51
N LYS A 27 10.12 6.07 -15.48
CA LYS A 27 10.95 6.28 -14.27
C LYS A 27 10.77 7.69 -13.70
N LYS A 28 10.64 8.70 -14.58
CA LYS A 28 10.42 10.10 -14.21
C LYS A 28 9.13 10.27 -13.40
N PHE A 29 8.01 9.75 -13.91
CA PHE A 29 6.71 9.87 -13.24
C PHE A 29 6.70 9.17 -11.87
N ASN A 30 7.25 7.96 -11.80
CA ASN A 30 7.40 7.26 -10.52
C ASN A 30 8.29 8.05 -9.53
N GLY A 31 9.38 8.64 -10.02
CA GLY A 31 10.22 9.53 -9.22
C GLY A 31 9.45 10.74 -8.69
N THR A 32 8.68 11.41 -9.54
CA THR A 32 7.84 12.55 -9.14
C THR A 32 6.81 12.16 -8.08
N LEU A 33 6.15 11.01 -8.24
CA LEU A 33 5.19 10.51 -7.24
C LEU A 33 5.86 10.28 -5.87
N VAL A 34 7.06 9.72 -5.85
CA VAL A 34 7.82 9.51 -4.60
C VAL A 34 8.23 10.86 -4.00
N VAL A 35 8.79 11.76 -4.79
CA VAL A 35 9.18 13.11 -4.30
C VAL A 35 7.96 13.86 -3.75
N SER A 36 6.82 13.80 -4.44
CA SER A 36 5.58 14.42 -3.96
C SER A 36 5.08 13.80 -2.65
N SER A 37 5.18 12.48 -2.48
CA SER A 37 4.72 11.83 -1.23
C SER A 37 5.62 12.23 -0.06
N TRP A 38 6.90 12.42 -0.32
CA TRP A 38 7.88 12.94 0.62
C TRP A 38 7.70 14.42 0.92
N ALA A 39 7.21 15.25 0.00
CA ALA A 39 6.94 16.67 0.25
C ALA A 39 5.62 16.87 1.01
N ILE A 40 4.58 16.11 0.65
CA ILE A 40 3.25 16.19 1.29
C ILE A 40 3.32 15.77 2.77
N SER A 41 4.12 14.76 3.10
CA SER A 41 4.23 14.25 4.48
C SER A 41 4.67 15.32 5.49
N PRO A 42 5.82 16.01 5.35
CA PRO A 42 6.22 17.11 6.22
C PRO A 42 5.32 18.33 6.01
N GLY A 43 4.81 18.60 4.81
CA GLY A 43 3.89 19.71 4.57
C GLY A 43 2.60 19.62 5.39
N LEU A 44 2.13 18.40 5.68
CA LEU A 44 0.96 18.17 6.55
C LEU A 44 1.34 17.98 8.03
N VAL A 45 2.52 17.43 8.32
CA VAL A 45 2.93 17.10 9.70
C VAL A 45 3.63 18.27 10.40
N LEU A 46 4.41 19.10 9.71
CA LEU A 46 5.13 20.23 10.33
C LEU A 46 4.21 21.37 10.82
N PRO A 47 3.11 21.74 10.15
CA PRO A 47 2.24 22.80 10.68
C PRO A 47 1.62 22.48 12.03
N ILE A 48 1.49 21.20 12.35
CA ILE A 48 0.84 20.69 13.55
C ILE A 48 1.56 21.16 14.84
N PRO A 49 2.89 20.97 15.01
CA PRO A 49 3.62 21.51 16.16
C PRO A 49 3.95 23.01 16.05
N PHE A 50 4.16 23.55 14.85
CA PHE A 50 4.72 24.90 14.69
C PHE A 50 3.69 26.04 14.58
N LEU A 51 2.49 25.78 14.06
CA LEU A 51 1.59 26.87 13.67
C LEU A 51 0.47 27.13 14.68
N GLU A 52 -0.31 26.14 15.14
CA GLU A 52 -1.47 26.46 16.01
C GLU A 52 -1.99 25.26 16.86
N GLY A 53 -1.38 24.97 18.01
CA GLY A 53 -2.08 24.31 19.14
C GLY A 53 -1.94 22.80 19.31
N GLY A 54 -0.91 22.18 18.75
CA GLY A 54 -0.53 20.83 19.13
C GLY A 54 0.28 20.81 20.42
N ARG A 55 -0.27 20.28 21.51
CA ARG A 55 0.54 19.95 22.69
C ARG A 55 0.90 18.47 22.63
N VAL A 56 2.19 18.18 22.57
CA VAL A 56 2.71 16.83 22.74
C VAL A 56 2.84 16.59 24.23
N TYR A 57 2.02 15.70 24.77
CA TYR A 57 2.15 15.30 26.17
C TYR A 57 3.06 14.09 26.26
N TYR A 58 4.10 14.22 27.07
CA TYR A 58 4.91 13.09 27.49
C TYR A 58 4.14 12.35 28.58
N ALA A 59 3.88 11.06 28.39
CA ALA A 59 3.42 10.22 29.49
C ALA A 59 4.54 10.15 30.54
N SER A 60 4.19 10.04 31.84
CA SER A 60 5.15 10.07 32.96
C SER A 60 6.24 8.98 32.90
N ARG A 61 6.13 8.03 31.98
CA ARG A 61 7.08 6.95 31.73
C ARG A 61 7.98 7.16 30.52
N GLY A 62 8.14 8.41 30.04
CA GLY A 62 9.00 8.72 28.89
C GLY A 62 8.45 8.26 27.54
N LEU A 63 7.18 7.84 27.49
CA LEU A 63 6.51 7.48 26.24
C LEU A 63 5.84 8.73 25.65
N CYS A 64 6.20 9.10 24.41
CA CYS A 64 5.47 10.06 23.60
C CYS A 64 4.15 9.42 23.17
N LEU A 65 3.13 9.46 24.02
CA LEU A 65 1.99 8.57 23.80
C LEU A 65 0.77 9.21 23.15
N ASN A 66 0.54 10.51 23.29
CA ASN A 66 -0.66 11.10 22.70
C ASN A 66 -0.47 12.55 22.24
N TYR A 67 -0.81 12.76 20.97
CA TYR A 67 -0.92 14.07 20.36
C TYR A 67 -2.38 14.52 20.51
N GLN A 68 -2.62 15.51 21.37
CA GLN A 68 -3.95 16.08 21.53
C GLN A 68 -4.07 17.35 20.70
N THR A 69 -4.99 17.33 19.74
CA THR A 69 -5.33 18.52 18.95
C THR A 69 -6.23 19.41 19.80
N THR A 70 -5.77 20.62 20.14
CA THR A 70 -6.64 21.59 20.83
C THR A 70 -7.50 22.39 19.86
N ASN A 71 -7.03 22.55 18.61
CA ASN A 71 -7.65 23.42 17.62
C ASN A 71 -8.32 22.63 16.49
N ARG A 72 -9.48 23.13 16.01
CA ARG A 72 -10.24 22.55 14.87
C ARG A 72 -9.39 22.42 13.61
N LYS A 73 -8.51 23.40 13.32
CA LYS A 73 -7.59 23.35 12.17
C LYS A 73 -6.60 22.18 12.30
N SER A 74 -6.00 21.99 13.47
CA SER A 74 -5.07 20.88 13.73
C SER A 74 -5.75 19.52 13.65
N ASN A 75 -7.00 19.41 14.10
CA ASN A 75 -7.82 18.21 13.94
C ASN A 75 -8.14 17.94 12.46
N LEU A 76 -8.47 18.97 11.68
CA LEU A 76 -8.68 18.85 10.24
C LEU A 76 -7.41 18.37 9.52
N LEU A 77 -6.25 18.94 9.81
CA LEU A 77 -4.96 18.52 9.24
C LEU A 77 -4.65 17.05 9.61
N PHE A 78 -4.89 16.68 10.86
CA PHE A 78 -4.73 15.30 11.32
C PHE A 78 -5.67 14.33 10.59
N MET A 79 -6.94 14.69 10.40
CA MET A 79 -7.89 13.91 9.62
C MET A 79 -7.49 13.83 8.14
N LEU A 80 -7.04 14.92 7.53
CA LEU A 80 -6.53 14.94 6.16
C LEU A 80 -5.30 14.03 5.99
N PHE A 81 -4.41 14.00 6.98
CA PHE A 81 -3.22 13.15 6.95
C PHE A 81 -3.53 11.66 7.17
N SER A 82 -4.51 11.34 8.00
CA SER A 82 -4.83 9.96 8.38
C SER A 82 -5.95 9.38 7.53
N VAL A 83 -7.14 9.99 7.54
CA VAL A 83 -8.38 9.46 6.95
C VAL A 83 -8.33 9.47 5.42
N VAL A 84 -7.84 10.55 4.80
CA VAL A 84 -7.85 10.67 3.33
C VAL A 84 -6.98 9.61 2.65
N PRO A 85 -5.71 9.36 3.05
CA PRO A 85 -4.93 8.25 2.51
C PRO A 85 -5.62 6.89 2.66
N TYR A 86 -6.26 6.63 3.80
CA TYR A 86 -7.00 5.39 4.01
C TYR A 86 -8.18 5.25 3.05
N ALA A 87 -9.00 6.29 2.91
CA ALA A 87 -10.15 6.30 2.02
C ALA A 87 -9.72 6.12 0.56
N LEU A 88 -8.64 6.79 0.13
CA LEU A 88 -8.10 6.67 -1.23
C LEU A 88 -7.55 5.26 -1.50
N ILE A 89 -6.80 4.67 -0.56
CA ILE A 89 -6.25 3.33 -0.77
C ILE A 89 -7.36 2.28 -0.73
N SER A 90 -8.36 2.42 0.15
CA SER A 90 -9.49 1.47 0.22
C SER A 90 -10.33 1.51 -1.05
N THR A 91 -10.70 2.70 -1.53
CA THR A 91 -11.42 2.85 -2.80
C THR A 91 -10.59 2.36 -4.00
N ALA A 92 -9.30 2.70 -4.06
CA ALA A 92 -8.41 2.20 -5.11
C ALA A 92 -8.34 0.66 -5.11
N SER A 93 -8.24 0.05 -3.94
CA SER A 93 -8.19 -1.40 -3.79
C SER A 93 -9.47 -2.09 -4.24
N VAL A 94 -10.63 -1.57 -3.81
CA VAL A 94 -11.94 -2.09 -4.23
C VAL A 94 -12.13 -1.96 -5.74
N ALA A 95 -11.75 -0.83 -6.33
CA ALA A 95 -11.82 -0.62 -7.77
C ALA A 95 -10.95 -1.61 -8.56
N VAL A 96 -9.74 -1.91 -8.08
CA VAL A 96 -8.86 -2.92 -8.67
C VAL A 96 -9.48 -4.31 -8.61
N ILE A 97 -10.01 -4.72 -7.46
CA ILE A 97 -10.65 -6.04 -7.29
C ILE A 97 -11.86 -6.15 -8.20
N PHE A 98 -12.75 -5.14 -8.19
CA PHE A 98 -13.96 -5.12 -9.00
C PHE A 98 -13.64 -5.25 -10.50
N LYS A 99 -12.69 -4.46 -11.00
CA LYS A 99 -12.27 -4.54 -12.41
C LYS A 99 -11.63 -5.90 -12.74
N SER A 100 -10.83 -6.45 -11.82
CA SER A 100 -10.20 -7.76 -12.01
C SER A 100 -11.23 -8.89 -12.11
N VAL A 101 -12.26 -8.88 -11.27
CA VAL A 101 -13.38 -9.83 -11.33
C VAL A 101 -14.16 -9.67 -12.63
N ARG A 102 -14.43 -8.43 -13.07
CA ARG A 102 -15.12 -8.17 -14.34
C ARG A 102 -14.35 -8.70 -15.55
N ILE A 103 -13.04 -8.46 -15.60
CA ILE A 103 -12.16 -8.98 -16.67
C ILE A 103 -12.14 -10.52 -16.66
N TYR A 104 -12.06 -11.12 -15.47
CA TYR A 104 -12.09 -12.57 -15.32
C TYR A 104 -13.41 -13.18 -15.85
N LYS A 105 -14.56 -12.61 -15.48
CA LYS A 105 -15.88 -13.06 -15.96
C LYS A 105 -16.04 -12.90 -17.48
N ASN A 106 -15.67 -11.75 -18.04
CA ASN A 106 -15.79 -11.50 -19.48
C ASN A 106 -14.93 -12.48 -20.29
N ARG A 107 -13.74 -12.83 -19.79
CA ARG A 107 -12.86 -13.80 -20.47
C ARG A 107 -13.38 -15.24 -20.36
N GLN A 108 -13.99 -15.62 -19.25
CA GLN A 108 -14.61 -16.95 -19.12
C GLN A 108 -15.70 -17.18 -20.19
N GLN A 109 -16.38 -16.11 -20.63
CA GLN A 109 -17.34 -16.17 -21.74
C GLN A 109 -16.64 -16.26 -23.11
N GLN A 110 -15.51 -15.56 -23.33
CA GLN A 110 -14.78 -15.58 -24.60
C GLN A 110 -13.99 -16.87 -24.87
N VAL A 111 -13.46 -17.54 -23.83
CA VAL A 111 -12.67 -18.79 -23.99
C VAL A 111 -13.52 -19.93 -24.56
N ARG A 112 -14.85 -19.84 -24.48
CA ARG A 112 -15.76 -20.79 -25.14
C ARG A 112 -15.84 -20.63 -26.66
N GLY A 113 -15.36 -19.52 -27.24
CA GLY A 113 -15.64 -19.18 -28.64
C GLY A 113 -14.44 -19.08 -29.58
N ASN A 114 -13.23 -18.70 -29.14
CA ASN A 114 -12.12 -18.48 -30.07
C ASN A 114 -10.73 -18.51 -29.37
N GLY A 115 -10.08 -19.67 -29.37
CA GLY A 115 -8.81 -19.90 -28.68
C GLY A 115 -7.61 -19.65 -29.58
N GLY A 116 -6.74 -18.68 -29.26
CA GLY A 116 -5.40 -18.68 -29.85
C GLY A 116 -4.54 -17.44 -29.61
N ARG A 117 -5.04 -16.23 -29.90
CA ARG A 117 -4.15 -15.04 -30.00
C ARG A 117 -3.96 -14.23 -28.72
N ASP A 118 -4.80 -14.42 -27.71
CA ASP A 118 -4.90 -13.48 -26.58
C ASP A 118 -4.08 -13.86 -25.32
N GLY A 119 -3.29 -14.93 -25.38
CA GLY A 119 -2.61 -15.50 -24.21
C GLY A 119 -1.43 -14.68 -23.67
N LYS A 120 -0.72 -13.92 -24.54
CA LYS A 120 0.48 -13.16 -24.14
C LYS A 120 0.15 -11.96 -23.27
N GLU A 121 -0.89 -11.19 -23.62
CA GLU A 121 -1.34 -10.05 -22.82
C GLU A 121 -1.90 -10.51 -21.47
N PHE A 122 -2.59 -11.66 -21.45
CA PHE A 122 -3.11 -12.24 -20.22
C PHE A 122 -2.02 -12.62 -19.22
N LYS A 123 -0.88 -13.16 -19.70
CA LYS A 123 0.25 -13.51 -18.83
C LYS A 123 0.85 -12.28 -18.15
N LEU A 124 0.98 -11.17 -18.89
CA LEU A 124 1.44 -9.88 -18.33
C LEU A 124 0.43 -9.31 -17.32
N PHE A 125 -0.87 -9.35 -17.64
CA PHE A 125 -1.94 -8.91 -16.75
C PHE A 125 -1.96 -9.72 -15.44
N SER A 126 -1.86 -11.04 -15.53
CA SER A 126 -1.86 -11.94 -14.36
C SER A 126 -0.69 -11.66 -13.42
N ARG A 127 0.50 -11.36 -13.96
CA ARG A 127 1.66 -10.95 -13.15
C ARG A 127 1.38 -9.64 -12.39
N ARG A 128 0.79 -8.65 -13.05
CA ARG A 128 0.42 -7.36 -12.42
C ARG A 128 -0.64 -7.55 -11.34
N LEU A 129 -1.62 -8.43 -11.58
CA LEU A 129 -2.68 -8.74 -10.63
C LEU A 129 -2.15 -9.45 -9.38
N HIS A 130 -1.25 -10.41 -9.54
CA HIS A 130 -0.63 -11.11 -8.41
C HIS A 130 0.14 -10.14 -7.49
N VAL A 131 0.86 -9.19 -8.10
CA VAL A 131 1.55 -8.11 -7.38
C VAL A 131 0.55 -7.14 -6.72
N ALA A 132 -0.57 -6.83 -7.36
CA ALA A 132 -1.67 -6.04 -6.77
C ALA A 132 -2.28 -6.73 -5.55
N ARG A 133 -2.56 -8.02 -5.65
CA ARG A 133 -3.09 -8.85 -4.56
C ARG A 133 -2.18 -8.81 -3.34
N ARG A 134 -0.86 -8.99 -3.50
CA ARG A 134 0.09 -8.94 -2.37
C ARG A 134 0.07 -7.59 -1.64
N LEU A 135 -0.03 -6.48 -2.38
CA LEU A 135 -0.15 -5.17 -1.76
C LEU A 135 -1.48 -4.94 -1.07
N PHE A 136 -2.57 -5.45 -1.65
CA PHE A 136 -3.88 -5.40 -1.01
C PHE A 136 -3.85 -6.11 0.35
N PHE A 137 -3.29 -7.32 0.41
CA PHE A 137 -3.12 -8.03 1.68
C PHE A 137 -2.26 -7.25 2.68
N SER A 138 -1.16 -6.64 2.22
CA SER A 138 -0.31 -5.80 3.08
C SER A 138 -1.06 -4.58 3.61
N PHE A 139 -1.94 -3.98 2.80
CA PHE A 139 -2.78 -2.85 3.19
C PHE A 139 -3.87 -3.27 4.18
N VAL A 140 -4.58 -4.37 3.91
CA VAL A 140 -5.60 -4.93 4.83
C VAL A 140 -4.96 -5.26 6.17
N TRP A 141 -3.80 -5.92 6.16
CA TRP A 141 -3.03 -6.20 7.37
C TRP A 141 -2.67 -4.93 8.13
N SER A 142 -2.09 -3.94 7.44
CA SER A 142 -1.78 -2.65 8.04
C SER A 142 -3.01 -1.93 8.58
N SER A 143 -4.18 -2.10 7.95
CA SER A 143 -5.43 -1.49 8.40
C SER A 143 -5.96 -2.20 9.64
N MET A 144 -5.93 -3.54 9.66
CA MET A 144 -6.30 -4.34 10.84
C MET A 144 -5.43 -4.01 12.06
N CYS A 145 -4.13 -3.76 11.88
CA CYS A 145 -3.24 -3.35 12.97
C CYS A 145 -3.51 -1.93 13.47
N GLN A 146 -3.93 -1.02 12.58
CA GLN A 146 -4.02 0.41 12.88
C GLN A 146 -5.44 0.87 13.29
N LEU A 147 -6.47 0.16 12.84
CA LEU A 147 -7.87 0.46 13.13
C LEU A 147 -8.22 0.39 14.63
N PRO A 148 -7.74 -0.61 15.42
CA PRO A 148 -7.97 -0.63 16.86
C PRO A 148 -7.38 0.59 17.56
N VAL A 149 -6.17 1.00 17.17
CA VAL A 149 -5.51 2.20 17.72
C VAL A 149 -6.33 3.45 17.41
N PHE A 150 -6.82 3.56 16.17
CA PHE A 150 -7.64 4.69 15.73
C PHE A 150 -8.97 4.75 16.48
N LEU A 151 -9.67 3.62 16.63
CA LEU A 151 -10.94 3.55 17.36
C LEU A 151 -10.77 3.89 18.84
N VAL A 152 -9.76 3.30 19.49
CA VAL A 152 -9.50 3.58 20.91
C VAL A 152 -9.13 5.06 21.11
N ALA A 153 -8.25 5.60 20.26
CA ALA A 153 -7.86 7.01 20.36
C ALA A 153 -9.02 7.98 20.09
N SER A 154 -9.97 7.60 19.23
CA SER A 154 -11.10 8.48 18.86
C SER A 154 -12.28 8.40 19.83
N PHE A 155 -12.61 7.19 20.32
CA PHE A 155 -13.81 6.97 21.14
C PHE A 155 -13.51 6.84 22.63
N PHE A 156 -12.31 6.43 23.01
CA PHE A 156 -11.95 6.12 24.40
C PHE A 156 -10.58 6.71 24.78
N PRO A 157 -10.37 8.03 24.67
CA PRO A 157 -9.09 8.65 25.00
C PRO A 157 -8.71 8.42 26.47
N ASP A 158 -9.67 8.46 27.39
CA ASP A 158 -9.44 8.25 28.84
C ASP A 158 -8.98 6.82 29.16
N TRP A 159 -9.45 5.83 28.38
CA TRP A 159 -9.11 4.42 28.56
C TRP A 159 -7.61 4.16 28.33
N LEU A 160 -6.93 5.00 27.53
CA LEU A 160 -5.49 4.93 27.31
C LEU A 160 -4.68 5.37 28.52
N PHE A 161 -5.22 6.27 29.35
CA PHE A 161 -4.52 6.83 30.51
C PHE A 161 -4.68 5.98 31.78
N GLU A 162 -5.71 5.15 31.84
CA GLU A 162 -6.05 4.38 33.04
C GLU A 162 -5.08 3.22 33.34
N SER A 163 -4.54 2.55 32.31
CA SER A 163 -3.62 1.42 32.53
C SER A 163 -2.51 1.31 31.46
N PRO A 164 -1.24 1.19 31.88
CA PRO A 164 -0.11 1.07 30.97
C PRO A 164 -0.12 -0.25 30.16
N VAL A 165 -0.80 -1.28 30.67
CA VAL A 165 -0.92 -2.58 29.99
C VAL A 165 -1.71 -2.42 28.69
N LYS A 166 -2.78 -1.62 28.70
CA LYS A 166 -3.64 -1.35 27.53
C LYS A 166 -2.85 -0.65 26.41
N SER A 167 -2.05 0.35 26.79
CA SER A 167 -1.13 1.02 25.85
C SER A 167 -0.11 0.06 25.25
N SER A 168 0.45 -0.85 26.06
CA SER A 168 1.39 -1.87 25.58
C SER A 168 0.77 -2.79 24.51
N TRP A 169 -0.50 -3.19 24.69
CA TRP A 169 -1.22 -3.97 23.67
C TRP A 169 -1.40 -3.21 22.35
N LEU A 170 -1.69 -1.91 22.39
CA LEU A 170 -1.78 -1.09 21.17
C LEU A 170 -0.41 -0.88 20.50
N ASN A 171 0.66 -0.75 21.29
CA ASN A 171 2.01 -0.72 20.75
C ASN A 171 2.39 -2.06 20.12
N PHE A 172 1.95 -3.17 20.71
CA PHE A 172 2.15 -4.50 20.14
C PHE A 172 1.43 -4.67 18.80
N THR A 173 0.19 -4.20 18.65
CA THR A 173 -0.51 -4.24 17.35
C THR A 173 0.19 -3.36 16.30
N ILE A 174 0.72 -2.20 16.69
CA ILE A 174 1.56 -1.36 15.80
C ILE A 174 2.86 -2.09 15.44
N ALA A 175 3.52 -2.75 16.38
CA ALA A 175 4.74 -3.51 16.12
C ALA A 175 4.48 -4.66 15.12
N LEU A 176 3.33 -5.33 15.25
CA LEU A 176 2.92 -6.44 14.38
C LEU A 176 2.76 -6.01 12.91
N LYS A 177 2.43 -4.75 12.66
CA LYS A 177 2.40 -4.17 11.30
C LYS A 177 3.75 -4.28 10.60
N TYR A 178 4.85 -4.11 11.33
CA TYR A 178 6.20 -4.16 10.77
C TYR A 178 6.67 -5.60 10.55
N VAL A 179 6.26 -6.54 11.41
CA VAL A 179 6.54 -7.96 11.27
C VAL A 179 5.90 -8.55 10.01
N GLY A 180 4.67 -8.13 9.72
CA GLY A 180 3.93 -8.65 8.57
C GLY A 180 4.35 -8.10 7.19
N ASN A 181 5.31 -7.17 7.12
CA ASN A 181 5.69 -6.57 5.84
C ASN A 181 6.59 -7.55 5.04
N PRO A 182 6.10 -8.14 3.93
CA PRO A 182 6.81 -9.19 3.22
C PRO A 182 8.09 -8.72 2.52
N VAL A 183 8.39 -7.42 2.54
CA VAL A 183 9.64 -6.85 2.03
C VAL A 183 10.86 -7.36 2.82
N SER A 184 10.66 -7.81 4.06
CA SER A 184 11.71 -8.41 4.89
C SER A 184 11.91 -9.90 4.63
N MET A 185 11.07 -10.55 3.81
CA MET A 185 11.42 -11.88 3.32
C MET A 185 12.39 -11.67 2.17
N PRO A 186 13.71 -11.96 2.34
CA PRO A 186 14.60 -12.00 1.20
C PRO A 186 13.93 -12.92 0.20
N ASN A 187 13.82 -12.45 -1.05
CA ASN A 187 13.45 -13.30 -2.16
C ASN A 187 14.48 -14.43 -2.16
N ARG A 188 14.21 -15.51 -1.39
CA ARG A 188 14.94 -16.75 -1.49
C ARG A 188 14.75 -17.13 -2.92
N CYS A 189 15.85 -16.96 -3.64
CA CYS A 189 16.22 -17.58 -4.88
C CYS A 189 15.01 -18.18 -5.58
N HIS A 190 14.51 -17.47 -6.60
CA HIS A 190 14.31 -18.20 -7.84
C HIS A 190 15.69 -18.79 -8.15
N VAL A 191 15.93 -19.99 -7.62
CA VAL A 191 16.86 -20.96 -8.17
C VAL A 191 16.49 -20.95 -9.64
N ALA A 192 17.36 -20.33 -10.43
CA ALA A 192 17.37 -20.61 -11.85
C ALA A 192 17.50 -22.13 -11.90
N ILE A 193 16.38 -22.81 -12.15
CA ILE A 193 16.43 -24.12 -12.76
C ILE A 193 17.04 -23.80 -14.11
N ILE A 194 18.37 -23.86 -14.14
CA ILE A 194 19.16 -23.98 -15.35
C ILE A 194 18.53 -25.18 -16.03
N GLU A 195 17.68 -24.97 -17.03
CA GLU A 195 17.27 -26.05 -17.93
C GLU A 195 18.55 -26.53 -18.61
N PRO A 196 19.07 -27.73 -18.27
CA PRO A 196 20.24 -28.28 -18.93
C PRO A 196 19.74 -28.91 -20.22
N GLY A 197 19.52 -28.11 -21.28
CA GLY A 197 18.73 -28.63 -22.39
C GLY A 197 18.73 -27.89 -23.71
N LYS A 198 19.72 -27.04 -24.01
CA LYS A 198 19.97 -26.58 -25.39
C LYS A 198 21.46 -26.53 -25.68
N TYR A 199 22.07 -27.71 -25.73
CA TYR A 199 23.31 -27.90 -26.47
C TYR A 199 22.99 -27.73 -27.95
N ASN A 200 23.49 -26.64 -28.52
CA ASN A 200 23.26 -26.21 -29.90
C ASN A 200 24.11 -27.09 -30.83
N SER A 201 23.55 -28.18 -31.34
CA SER A 201 24.16 -29.11 -32.30
C SER A 201 24.20 -28.56 -33.73
N ARG A 202 24.71 -27.34 -33.93
CA ARG A 202 24.75 -26.68 -35.26
C ARG A 202 26.12 -26.53 -35.92
N ASN A 203 27.22 -26.95 -35.30
CA ASN A 203 28.55 -26.81 -35.90
C ASN A 203 29.28 -28.16 -35.94
N ALA A 204 28.99 -28.98 -36.94
CA ALA A 204 29.83 -30.09 -37.38
C ALA A 204 29.49 -30.44 -38.83
N SER A 205 29.96 -29.62 -39.77
CA SER A 205 29.99 -29.93 -41.21
C SER A 205 30.91 -28.93 -41.89
N ILE A 206 32.22 -29.13 -41.73
CA ILE A 206 33.28 -28.84 -42.73
C ILE A 206 34.37 -29.89 -42.51
#